data_AF-A0A518JT57-F1
#
_entry.id   AF-A0A518JT57-F1
#
_cell.length_a   1.000
_cell.length_b   1.000
_cell.length_c   1.000
_cell.angle_alpha   90.00
_cell.angle_beta   90.00
_cell.angle_gamma   90.00
#
_symmetry.space_group_name_H-M   'P 1'
#
loop_
_entity.id
_entity.type
_entity.pdbx_description
1 polymer ?
#
loop_
_entity_poly.entity_id
_entity_poly.type
_entity_poly.pdbx_seq_one_letter_code
_entity_poly.pdbx_strand_id
1 'polypeptide(L)'
;MILPMVRDLTVDADSKTIPALPLLTLEPVVRLFVVIVSNLALSFSLGVCPVLAQSGMIENDTVVAAAYQSPAHINGSDGDEVYEPGYVRSRWSTDVVDYPPGELLPLADSIRVGYDDGFVIASQRDSNLSTSDLPFRLKINGWGQLRYTATDVAPPNTDLNQFQLKRARIVLSGNAFNPNFSYFLQLDGRSSSGDNMRLLDYYLSYDIGHDQMGLEKGTLGLRAGKFKMPFTMARWLSGKEFEFTDRSVASTYFDVNRSLAFGMFGQWDQGLIPMNWETAIFNGFVTGGSETGSSGDLDDNFAYSIRLQGFPIGDWGDSQLADFEHHDRLAMRIGCAFAGTTISRNGSTEFNTPRVVDSGHTFASILPLSVESYSVAQFAVDASFKFRGWSTTAEYYFRNLSNFEGAAIPSLLDHGFWFQLGYFVIPDKLQLVTRWSRVDGNSGTMGAEDQSTDEFGSGFAWYFRGNRAKFVIDATRLDGAPISSSSLDINPGDRGWLYRTQMQFSF
;
A
#
# COMPACT_ATOMS: atom_id res chain seq x y z
N MET A 1 1.71 31.26 53.40
CA MET A 1 2.77 32.28 53.27
C MET A 1 3.18 32.28 51.79
N ILE A 2 2.34 32.89 50.94
CA ILE A 2 2.43 34.24 50.34
C ILE A 2 3.14 34.13 48.97
N LEU A 3 2.43 34.07 47.83
CA LEU A 3 1.82 35.17 47.01
C LEU A 3 2.84 35.80 46.00
N PRO A 4 2.42 36.49 44.92
CA PRO A 4 2.38 35.98 43.55
C PRO A 4 2.94 37.00 42.50
N MET A 5 2.86 36.69 41.21
CA MET A 5 2.75 37.75 40.19
C MET A 5 1.96 37.24 38.97
N VAL A 6 0.64 37.22 39.12
CA VAL A 6 -0.32 37.28 38.01
C VAL A 6 -1.04 38.61 38.18
N ARG A 7 -0.74 39.59 37.32
CA ARG A 7 -1.63 40.70 37.00
C ARG A 7 -1.22 41.27 35.65
N ASP A 8 -2.23 41.60 34.88
CA ASP A 8 -2.22 42.27 33.57
C ASP A 8 -2.07 41.38 32.34
N LEU A 9 -3.11 40.57 32.13
CA LEU A 9 -3.69 40.35 30.80
C LEU A 9 -5.20 40.56 30.93
N THR A 10 -5.59 41.83 30.95
CA THR A 10 -6.95 42.25 30.60
C THR A 10 -7.24 41.73 29.19
N VAL A 11 -8.26 40.89 29.10
CA VAL A 11 -8.87 40.45 27.84
C VAL A 11 -9.45 41.67 27.16
N ASP A 12 -8.81 42.10 26.07
CA ASP A 12 -9.41 43.03 25.12
C ASP A 12 -10.14 42.20 24.06
N ALA A 13 -11.45 42.39 23.98
CA ALA A 13 -12.38 41.52 23.26
C ALA A 13 -12.46 41.78 21.74
N ASP A 14 -11.37 42.22 21.11
CA ASP A 14 -11.38 42.66 19.70
C ASP A 14 -10.13 42.32 18.86
N SER A 15 -9.32 41.33 19.23
CA SER A 15 -8.21 40.87 18.36
C SER A 15 -8.40 39.45 17.82
N LYS A 16 -8.95 39.37 16.60
CA LYS A 16 -8.84 38.19 15.73
C LYS A 16 -7.52 38.25 14.98
N THR A 17 -6.49 37.53 15.41
CA THR A 17 -5.43 37.01 14.51
C THR A 17 -4.56 35.97 15.22
N ILE A 18 -4.66 34.72 14.78
CA ILE A 18 -3.63 33.68 14.91
C ILE A 18 -2.70 33.88 13.70
N PRO A 19 -1.36 33.81 13.80
CA PRO A 19 -0.50 34.03 12.65
C PRO A 19 -0.65 32.88 11.64
N ALA A 20 -1.36 33.16 10.54
CA ALA A 20 -1.38 32.31 9.36
C ALA A 20 -0.21 32.70 8.45
N LEU A 21 0.64 31.74 8.06
CA LEU A 21 1.50 31.91 6.91
C LEU A 21 0.62 32.17 5.68
N PRO A 22 0.84 33.27 4.92
CA PRO A 22 -0.04 33.61 3.83
C PRO A 22 0.16 32.63 2.66
N LEU A 23 -0.96 32.18 2.08
CA LEU A 23 -1.07 31.39 0.83
C LEU A 23 -0.28 31.98 -0.37
N LEU A 24 0.26 33.19 -0.21
CA LEU A 24 1.03 33.98 -1.17
C LEU A 24 2.51 33.59 -1.30
N THR A 25 2.97 32.53 -0.65
CA THR A 25 4.33 31.98 -0.83
C THR A 25 4.40 30.75 -1.74
N LEU A 26 3.25 30.14 -2.09
CA LEU A 26 3.20 28.95 -2.94
C LEU A 26 3.38 29.30 -4.42
N GLU A 27 3.91 28.39 -5.24
CA GLU A 27 3.95 28.58 -6.70
C GLU A 27 2.53 28.76 -7.30
N PRO A 28 2.37 29.52 -8.41
CA PRO A 28 1.07 29.83 -9.00
C PRO A 28 0.22 28.59 -9.36
N VAL A 29 0.86 27.49 -9.77
CA VAL A 29 0.19 26.23 -10.12
C VAL A 29 -0.34 25.52 -8.87
N VAL A 30 0.42 25.55 -7.77
CA VAL A 30 0.01 25.00 -6.47
C VAL A 30 -1.13 25.83 -5.86
N ARG A 31 -1.08 27.16 -6.01
CA ARG A 31 -2.22 28.03 -5.63
C ARG A 31 -3.46 27.71 -6.44
N LEU A 32 -3.33 27.52 -7.75
CA LEU A 32 -4.47 27.20 -8.62
C LEU A 32 -5.08 25.84 -8.24
N PHE A 33 -4.26 24.83 -7.93
CA PHE A 33 -4.74 23.53 -7.47
C PHE A 33 -5.44 23.61 -6.10
N VAL A 34 -4.83 24.28 -5.12
CA VAL A 34 -5.44 24.48 -3.77
C VAL A 34 -6.72 25.30 -3.87
N VAL A 35 -6.77 26.33 -4.71
CA VAL A 35 -7.97 27.15 -4.95
C VAL A 35 -9.05 26.35 -5.67
N ILE A 36 -8.73 25.53 -6.67
CA ILE A 36 -9.71 24.67 -7.36
C ILE A 36 -10.28 23.63 -6.39
N VAL A 37 -9.43 22.94 -5.62
CA VAL A 37 -9.85 21.93 -4.63
C VAL A 37 -10.68 22.56 -3.51
N SER A 38 -10.29 23.75 -3.03
CA SER A 38 -11.02 24.48 -2.01
C SER A 38 -12.35 25.03 -2.53
N ASN A 39 -12.41 25.54 -3.77
CA ASN A 39 -13.67 26.03 -4.37
C ASN A 39 -14.62 24.89 -4.73
N LEU A 40 -14.12 23.72 -5.14
CA LEU A 40 -14.93 22.51 -5.28
C LEU A 40 -15.51 22.12 -3.91
N ALA A 41 -14.67 22.02 -2.87
CA ALA A 41 -15.12 21.71 -1.51
C ALA A 41 -16.13 22.74 -0.95
N LEU A 42 -15.96 24.04 -1.24
CA LEU A 42 -16.89 25.10 -0.81
C LEU A 42 -18.20 25.13 -1.62
N SER A 43 -18.15 24.75 -2.90
CA SER A 43 -19.35 24.65 -3.74
C SER A 43 -20.25 23.49 -3.30
N PHE A 44 -19.67 22.44 -2.69
CA PHE A 44 -20.42 21.32 -2.12
C PHE A 44 -20.94 21.57 -0.70
N SER A 45 -20.31 22.47 0.09
CA SER A 45 -20.84 22.85 1.41
C SER A 45 -22.05 23.79 1.34
N LEU A 46 -22.29 24.42 0.18
CA LEU A 46 -23.39 25.37 -0.03
C LEU A 46 -24.61 24.80 -0.79
N GLY A 47 -24.64 23.50 -1.10
CA GLY A 47 -25.88 22.82 -1.50
C GLY A 47 -26.58 23.33 -2.77
N VAL A 48 -25.90 24.01 -3.69
CA VAL A 48 -26.49 24.45 -4.96
C VAL A 48 -26.10 23.50 -6.09
N CYS A 49 -26.99 22.56 -6.39
CA CYS A 49 -26.92 21.72 -7.59
C CYS A 49 -27.84 22.32 -8.67
N PRO A 50 -27.39 22.61 -9.90
CA PRO A 50 -28.29 22.95 -10.98
C PRO A 50 -28.99 21.69 -11.48
N VAL A 51 -30.31 21.65 -11.30
CA VAL A 51 -31.21 20.62 -11.83
C VAL A 51 -31.30 20.78 -13.35
N LEU A 52 -30.83 19.77 -14.09
CA LEU A 52 -31.28 19.52 -15.46
C LEU A 52 -32.19 18.29 -15.43
N ALA A 53 -33.47 18.56 -15.62
CA ALA A 53 -34.52 17.57 -15.76
C ALA A 53 -34.36 16.80 -17.07
N GLN A 54 -34.57 15.48 -17.04
CA GLN A 54 -35.34 14.83 -18.08
C GLN A 54 -36.04 13.57 -17.57
N SER A 55 -37.32 13.55 -17.90
CA SER A 55 -38.39 12.64 -17.52
C SER A 55 -38.46 11.39 -18.40
N GLY A 56 -38.85 10.28 -17.79
CA GLY A 56 -39.80 9.31 -18.34
C GLY A 56 -39.25 8.23 -19.27
N MET A 57 -39.34 6.96 -18.85
CA MET A 57 -40.38 6.04 -19.34
C MET A 57 -40.40 4.76 -18.47
N ILE A 58 -41.62 4.31 -18.23
CA ILE A 58 -42.07 3.12 -17.49
C ILE A 58 -42.14 1.96 -18.48
N GLU A 59 -41.73 0.74 -18.10
CA GLU A 59 -42.63 -0.44 -18.09
C GLU A 59 -41.97 -1.71 -17.54
N ASN A 60 -42.87 -2.55 -17.03
CA ASN A 60 -42.71 -3.76 -16.23
C ASN A 60 -42.03 -4.92 -16.97
N ASP A 61 -41.43 -5.86 -16.23
CA ASP A 61 -41.94 -7.24 -16.24
C ASP A 61 -41.42 -8.07 -15.05
N THR A 62 -42.38 -8.73 -14.41
CA THR A 62 -42.26 -9.72 -13.34
C THR A 62 -42.00 -11.12 -13.90
N VAL A 63 -41.08 -11.92 -13.36
CA VAL A 63 -41.19 -13.39 -13.33
C VAL A 63 -40.59 -13.99 -12.05
N VAL A 64 -41.29 -15.04 -11.62
CA VAL A 64 -41.38 -15.75 -10.34
C VAL A 64 -40.24 -16.75 -10.07
N ALA A 65 -40.04 -17.04 -8.78
CA ALA A 65 -39.17 -18.03 -8.17
C ALA A 65 -39.44 -19.50 -8.55
N ALA A 66 -38.43 -20.36 -8.42
CA ALA A 66 -38.59 -21.81 -8.37
C ALA A 66 -37.73 -22.43 -7.24
N ALA A 67 -38.41 -23.16 -6.36
CA ALA A 67 -37.86 -23.95 -5.27
C ALA A 67 -37.32 -25.30 -5.79
N TYR A 68 -36.30 -25.86 -5.11
CA TYR A 68 -35.74 -27.18 -5.40
C TYR A 68 -35.88 -28.09 -4.17
N GLN A 69 -36.55 -29.24 -4.35
CA GLN A 69 -36.71 -30.32 -3.38
C GLN A 69 -35.69 -31.45 -3.64
N SER A 70 -35.33 -32.18 -2.57
CA SER A 70 -34.43 -33.35 -2.56
C SER A 70 -35.08 -34.62 -3.14
N PRO A 71 -34.28 -35.69 -3.30
CA PRO A 71 -34.64 -36.95 -2.64
C PRO A 71 -33.46 -37.74 -2.03
N ALA A 72 -33.84 -38.78 -1.28
CA ALA A 72 -33.04 -39.55 -0.33
C ALA A 72 -32.64 -40.97 -0.81
N HIS A 73 -31.71 -41.57 -0.06
CA HIS A 73 -31.51 -42.98 0.33
C HIS A 73 -31.45 -44.12 -0.71
N ILE A 74 -30.36 -44.94 -0.65
CA ILE A 74 -30.36 -46.43 -0.69
C ILE A 74 -29.22 -47.00 0.20
N ASN A 75 -29.51 -48.12 0.88
CA ASN A 75 -28.72 -48.88 1.88
C ASN A 75 -27.95 -50.10 1.31
N GLY A 76 -26.97 -50.58 2.09
CA GLY A 76 -26.59 -52.01 2.28
C GLY A 76 -25.17 -52.39 1.81
N SER A 77 -24.43 -53.36 2.37
CA SER A 77 -24.34 -54.08 3.66
C SER A 77 -23.23 -55.14 3.50
N ASP A 78 -22.39 -55.30 4.53
CA ASP A 78 -21.65 -56.49 5.05
C ASP A 78 -20.69 -57.37 4.20
N GLY A 79 -19.60 -57.80 4.85
CA GLY A 79 -18.89 -59.06 4.57
C GLY A 79 -17.41 -59.15 5.03
N ASP A 80 -17.17 -59.75 6.19
CA ASP A 80 -15.87 -60.07 6.84
C ASP A 80 -15.04 -61.19 6.17
N GLU A 81 -13.71 -61.28 6.43
CA GLU A 81 -13.04 -62.42 7.14
C GLU A 81 -11.47 -62.51 7.05
N VAL A 82 -10.83 -62.56 8.24
CA VAL A 82 -9.80 -63.54 8.76
C VAL A 82 -8.27 -63.38 8.51
N TYR A 83 -7.49 -63.93 9.47
CA TYR A 83 -6.23 -63.53 10.14
C TYR A 83 -5.01 -64.47 9.88
N GLU A 84 -3.81 -63.90 9.63
CA GLU A 84 -2.37 -64.22 10.01
C GLU A 84 -1.74 -65.67 9.98
N PRO A 85 -0.41 -65.95 10.17
CA PRO A 85 0.78 -65.11 10.50
C PRO A 85 2.16 -65.42 9.79
N GLY A 86 3.08 -64.43 9.79
CA GLY A 86 4.50 -64.56 10.18
C GLY A 86 5.60 -65.00 9.18
N TYR A 87 6.56 -64.11 8.87
CA TYR A 87 8.01 -64.43 8.78
C TYR A 87 8.89 -63.18 9.00
N VAL A 88 10.02 -63.36 9.70
CA VAL A 88 10.89 -62.33 10.30
C VAL A 88 12.17 -62.09 9.45
N ARG A 89 12.49 -60.79 9.21
CA ARG A 89 13.79 -60.10 8.91
C ARG A 89 14.71 -60.73 7.81
N SER A 90 15.33 -60.02 6.85
CA SER A 90 16.19 -58.83 6.97
C SER A 90 16.89 -58.54 5.62
N ARG A 91 17.12 -57.25 5.34
CA ARG A 91 18.38 -56.65 4.81
C ARG A 91 18.58 -56.55 3.28
N TRP A 92 18.28 -55.34 2.79
CA TRP A 92 18.67 -54.71 1.53
C TRP A 92 18.20 -55.40 0.23
N SER A 93 16.96 -55.10 -0.16
CA SER A 93 16.49 -55.13 -1.55
C SER A 93 15.89 -53.75 -1.84
N THR A 94 16.42 -53.06 -2.85
CA THR A 94 15.84 -51.85 -3.41
C THR A 94 14.61 -52.24 -4.23
N ASP A 95 13.50 -52.51 -3.56
CA ASP A 95 12.20 -52.56 -4.20
C ASP A 95 11.66 -51.13 -4.24
N VAL A 96 11.87 -50.47 -5.38
CA VAL A 96 11.10 -49.29 -5.74
C VAL A 96 9.66 -49.77 -5.87
N VAL A 97 8.87 -49.54 -4.83
CA VAL A 97 7.42 -49.59 -4.95
C VAL A 97 7.06 -48.40 -5.83
N ASP A 98 6.82 -48.66 -7.11
CA ASP A 98 6.08 -47.75 -7.99
C ASP A 98 4.70 -47.57 -7.36
N TYR A 99 4.55 -46.52 -6.56
CA TYR A 99 3.22 -45.99 -6.30
C TYR A 99 2.75 -45.43 -7.64
N PRO A 100 1.60 -45.87 -8.19
CA PRO A 100 0.99 -45.13 -9.27
C PRO A 100 0.84 -43.67 -8.80
N PRO A 101 1.05 -42.67 -9.67
CA PRO A 101 0.88 -41.27 -9.29
C PRO A 101 -0.46 -41.12 -8.59
N GLY A 102 -0.42 -40.60 -7.36
CA GLY A 102 -1.51 -40.69 -6.40
C GLY A 102 -2.76 -40.07 -6.98
N GLU A 103 -3.81 -40.90 -7.16
CA GLU A 103 -5.07 -40.44 -7.69
C GLU A 103 -5.63 -39.33 -6.79
N LEU A 104 -5.91 -38.16 -7.37
CA LEU A 104 -6.38 -37.01 -6.59
C LEU A 104 -7.75 -37.34 -5.99
N LEU A 105 -7.84 -37.30 -4.66
CA LEU A 105 -9.07 -37.57 -3.94
C LEU A 105 -10.04 -36.38 -4.13
N PRO A 106 -11.32 -36.64 -4.46
CA PRO A 106 -12.33 -35.60 -4.50
C PRO A 106 -12.61 -35.10 -3.09
N LEU A 107 -12.29 -33.82 -2.82
CA LEU A 107 -12.68 -33.16 -1.57
C LEU A 107 -14.10 -32.58 -1.68
N ALA A 108 -14.50 -32.22 -2.90
CA ALA A 108 -15.84 -31.83 -3.34
C ALA A 108 -15.93 -32.05 -4.86
N ASP A 109 -17.12 -31.96 -5.48
CA ASP A 109 -17.31 -32.21 -6.92
C ASP A 109 -16.29 -31.49 -7.82
N SER A 110 -15.84 -30.30 -7.40
CA SER A 110 -14.91 -29.45 -8.14
C SER A 110 -13.48 -29.37 -7.59
N ILE A 111 -13.19 -29.91 -6.39
CA ILE A 111 -11.87 -29.81 -5.74
C ILE A 111 -11.22 -31.19 -5.66
N ARG A 112 -9.93 -31.24 -5.98
CA ARG A 112 -9.09 -32.42 -5.99
C ARG A 112 -7.86 -32.15 -5.14
N VAL A 113 -7.54 -33.05 -4.22
CA VAL A 113 -6.32 -32.98 -3.38
C VAL A 113 -5.56 -34.29 -3.46
N GLY A 114 -4.24 -34.26 -3.50
CA GLY A 114 -3.45 -35.48 -3.54
C GLY A 114 -1.95 -35.24 -3.62
N TYR A 115 -1.20 -36.32 -3.83
CA TYR A 115 0.24 -36.30 -4.00
C TYR A 115 0.60 -36.87 -5.37
N ASP A 116 1.15 -36.03 -6.25
CA ASP A 116 1.58 -36.34 -7.61
C ASP A 116 2.99 -35.75 -7.81
N ASP A 117 4.00 -36.45 -7.26
CA ASP A 117 5.38 -35.95 -7.05
C ASP A 117 5.46 -34.58 -6.35
N GLY A 118 4.41 -34.24 -5.60
CA GLY A 118 4.20 -33.00 -4.87
C GLY A 118 2.75 -32.87 -4.39
N PHE A 119 2.50 -32.01 -3.40
CA PHE A 119 1.14 -31.76 -2.92
C PHE A 119 0.35 -30.96 -3.97
N VAL A 120 -0.75 -31.55 -4.46
CA VAL A 120 -1.64 -30.92 -5.43
C VAL A 120 -2.95 -30.53 -4.76
N ILE A 121 -3.37 -29.29 -4.99
CA ILE A 121 -4.72 -28.80 -4.71
C ILE A 121 -5.22 -28.19 -6.01
N ALA A 122 -6.18 -28.85 -6.65
CA ALA A 122 -6.73 -28.43 -7.94
C ALA A 122 -8.22 -28.16 -7.82
N SER A 123 -8.70 -27.12 -8.50
CA SER A 123 -10.12 -26.82 -8.62
C SER A 123 -10.50 -26.62 -10.08
N GLN A 124 -11.61 -27.19 -10.52
CA GLN A 124 -12.14 -26.99 -11.88
C GLN A 124 -12.87 -25.65 -12.06
N ARG A 125 -13.13 -24.90 -10.98
CA ARG A 125 -13.83 -23.60 -11.01
C ARG A 125 -13.18 -22.60 -10.06
N ASP A 126 -13.26 -21.33 -10.44
CA ASP A 126 -13.12 -20.23 -9.48
C ASP A 126 -14.40 -20.23 -8.63
N SER A 127 -14.32 -20.75 -7.41
CA SER A 127 -15.45 -20.85 -6.50
C SER A 127 -15.23 -19.91 -5.31
N ASN A 128 -16.20 -19.03 -5.07
CA ASN A 128 -16.29 -18.36 -3.78
C ASN A 128 -16.84 -19.36 -2.78
N LEU A 129 -15.98 -19.82 -1.87
CA LEU A 129 -16.34 -20.83 -0.88
C LEU A 129 -17.12 -20.26 0.31
N SER A 130 -17.38 -18.94 0.36
CA SER A 130 -18.07 -18.26 1.46
C SER A 130 -17.53 -18.64 2.85
N THR A 131 -16.20 -18.76 2.96
CA THR A 131 -15.53 -19.25 4.17
C THR A 131 -15.10 -18.15 5.13
N SER A 132 -15.38 -16.88 4.83
CA SER A 132 -14.92 -15.73 5.61
C SER A 132 -15.34 -15.77 7.08
N ASP A 133 -16.47 -16.40 7.37
CA ASP A 133 -17.04 -16.50 8.72
C ASP A 133 -16.69 -17.82 9.42
N LEU A 134 -15.78 -18.61 8.86
CA LEU A 134 -15.25 -19.79 9.55
C LEU A 134 -14.20 -19.39 10.59
N PRO A 135 -14.21 -19.98 11.80
CA PRO A 135 -13.31 -19.64 12.89
C PRO A 135 -11.85 -20.02 12.60
N PHE A 136 -11.63 -21.08 11.82
CA PHE A 136 -10.31 -21.52 11.37
C PHE A 136 -10.29 -21.50 9.86
N ARG A 137 -9.48 -20.62 9.30
CA ARG A 137 -9.35 -20.45 7.86
C ARG A 137 -7.90 -20.25 7.49
N LEU A 138 -7.43 -20.96 6.49
CA LEU A 138 -6.17 -20.69 5.80
C LEU A 138 -6.45 -20.43 4.33
N LYS A 139 -6.01 -19.27 3.86
CA LYS A 139 -6.00 -18.87 2.46
C LYS A 139 -4.55 -18.64 2.05
N ILE A 140 -4.13 -19.39 1.03
CA ILE A 140 -2.83 -19.25 0.39
C ILE A 140 -3.06 -18.48 -0.92
N ASN A 141 -2.38 -17.35 -1.07
CA ASN A 141 -2.36 -16.58 -2.31
C ASN A 141 -0.92 -16.35 -2.73
N GLY A 142 -0.72 -16.01 -4.00
CA GLY A 142 0.60 -15.64 -4.49
C GLY A 142 0.55 -14.68 -5.66
N TRP A 143 1.66 -14.00 -5.90
CA TRP A 143 1.84 -13.19 -7.10
C TRP A 143 3.30 -12.95 -7.43
N GLY A 144 3.57 -12.79 -8.73
CA GLY A 144 4.89 -12.58 -9.29
C GLY A 144 4.94 -11.39 -10.24
N GLN A 145 6.10 -10.73 -10.30
CA GLN A 145 6.43 -9.68 -11.26
C GLN A 145 7.83 -9.92 -11.85
N LEU A 146 7.86 -10.26 -13.13
CA LEU A 146 9.08 -10.36 -13.93
C LEU A 146 9.23 -9.07 -14.75
N ARG A 147 10.39 -8.42 -14.66
CA ARG A 147 10.64 -7.14 -15.31
C ARG A 147 11.92 -7.18 -16.14
N TYR A 148 11.86 -6.60 -17.33
CA TYR A 148 13.01 -6.11 -18.07
C TYR A 148 13.18 -4.61 -17.85
N THR A 149 14.40 -4.19 -17.54
CA THR A 149 14.75 -2.78 -17.37
C THR A 149 15.95 -2.42 -18.24
N ALA A 150 15.82 -1.35 -19.02
CA ALA A 150 16.89 -0.69 -19.74
C ALA A 150 16.96 0.80 -19.35
N THR A 151 18.15 1.36 -19.18
CA THR A 151 18.33 2.80 -18.93
C THR A 151 19.27 3.45 -19.92
N ASP A 152 19.13 4.76 -20.05
CA ASP A 152 20.07 5.69 -20.71
C ASP A 152 20.23 6.88 -19.75
N VAL A 153 21.17 6.76 -18.80
CA VAL A 153 21.41 7.73 -17.73
C VAL A 153 22.75 8.43 -17.90
N ALA A 154 22.78 9.71 -17.52
CA ALA A 154 23.99 10.50 -17.55
C ALA A 154 25.03 9.98 -16.53
N PRO A 155 26.33 10.07 -16.84
CA PRO A 155 27.39 9.82 -15.87
C PRO A 155 27.22 10.68 -14.60
N PRO A 156 27.68 10.21 -13.43
CA PRO A 156 28.56 9.06 -13.22
C PRO A 156 27.83 7.71 -13.13
N ASN A 157 26.50 7.69 -13.09
CA ASN A 157 25.73 6.46 -13.06
C ASN A 157 25.82 5.74 -14.42
N THR A 158 25.61 4.43 -14.41
CA THR A 158 25.78 3.57 -15.58
C THR A 158 24.48 2.90 -15.96
N ASP A 159 24.35 2.63 -17.25
CA ASP A 159 23.14 1.99 -17.77
C ASP A 159 22.91 0.58 -17.23
N LEU A 160 21.64 0.26 -17.04
CA LEU A 160 21.12 -1.06 -16.75
C LEU A 160 20.58 -1.68 -18.04
N ASN A 161 20.73 -2.99 -18.18
CA ASN A 161 20.09 -3.79 -19.21
C ASN A 161 19.93 -5.21 -18.66
N GLN A 162 18.81 -5.48 -17.99
CA GLN A 162 18.67 -6.70 -17.18
C GLN A 162 17.23 -7.18 -17.05
N PHE A 163 17.09 -8.49 -16.90
CA PHE A 163 15.86 -9.15 -16.46
C PHE A 163 15.93 -9.41 -14.96
N GLN A 164 14.84 -9.14 -14.25
CA GLN A 164 14.76 -9.28 -12.82
C GLN A 164 13.40 -9.82 -12.38
N LEU A 165 13.42 -10.74 -11.42
CA LEU A 165 12.28 -11.01 -10.58
C LEU A 165 12.17 -9.89 -9.54
N LYS A 166 11.22 -8.98 -9.75
CA LYS A 166 11.03 -7.80 -8.89
C LYS A 166 10.30 -8.13 -7.61
N ARG A 167 9.32 -9.03 -7.69
CA ARG A 167 8.51 -9.50 -6.56
C ARG A 167 8.07 -10.92 -6.85
N ALA A 168 8.37 -11.85 -5.96
CA ALA A 168 7.72 -13.15 -5.86
C ALA A 168 7.18 -13.29 -4.45
N ARG A 169 5.85 -13.30 -4.33
CA ARG A 169 5.19 -13.25 -3.02
C ARG A 169 4.28 -14.42 -2.82
N ILE A 170 4.37 -14.99 -1.63
CA ILE A 170 3.42 -15.96 -1.09
C ILE A 170 2.78 -15.32 0.14
N VAL A 171 1.46 -15.40 0.22
CA VAL A 171 0.66 -14.82 1.30
C VAL A 171 -0.14 -15.93 1.96
N LEU A 172 0.00 -16.07 3.27
CA LEU A 172 -0.83 -16.92 4.12
C LEU A 172 -1.71 -16.00 4.96
N SER A 173 -3.02 -16.19 4.90
CA SER A 173 -3.96 -15.34 5.64
C SER A 173 -5.21 -16.10 6.06
N GLY A 174 -5.92 -15.61 7.07
CA GLY A 174 -7.22 -16.16 7.45
C GLY A 174 -7.55 -15.88 8.90
N ASN A 175 -8.30 -16.79 9.51
CA ASN A 175 -8.88 -16.64 10.84
C ASN A 175 -8.35 -17.74 11.77
N ALA A 176 -8.21 -17.43 13.05
CA ALA A 176 -7.92 -18.41 14.08
C ALA A 176 -8.82 -18.16 15.30
N PHE A 177 -9.31 -19.24 15.93
CA PHE A 177 -10.22 -19.23 17.09
C PHE A 177 -11.64 -18.73 16.80
N ASN A 178 -11.79 -17.57 16.15
CA ASN A 178 -13.06 -17.02 15.71
C ASN A 178 -12.87 -16.11 14.48
N PRO A 179 -13.94 -15.72 13.76
CA PRO A 179 -13.85 -14.87 12.57
C PRO A 179 -13.38 -13.43 12.82
N ASN A 180 -13.36 -12.99 14.08
CA ASN A 180 -12.93 -11.65 14.48
C ASN A 180 -11.41 -11.59 14.72
N PHE A 181 -10.74 -12.75 14.86
CA PHE A 181 -9.30 -12.85 15.02
C PHE A 181 -8.66 -13.39 13.75
N SER A 182 -7.88 -12.53 13.09
CA SER A 182 -7.26 -12.80 11.79
C SER A 182 -5.75 -12.71 11.83
N TYR A 183 -5.09 -13.42 10.92
CA TYR A 183 -3.65 -13.40 10.73
C TYR A 183 -3.28 -13.14 9.27
N PHE A 184 -2.12 -12.53 9.09
CA PHE A 184 -1.52 -12.27 7.78
C PHE A 184 -0.02 -12.52 7.84
N LEU A 185 0.51 -13.24 6.84
CA LEU A 185 1.93 -13.52 6.64
C LEU A 185 2.24 -13.35 5.15
N GLN A 186 3.29 -12.59 4.82
CA GLN A 186 3.75 -12.42 3.44
C GLN A 186 5.25 -12.64 3.33
N LEU A 187 5.61 -13.59 2.48
CA LEU A 187 6.99 -13.83 2.04
C LEU A 187 7.24 -13.06 0.74
N ASP A 188 8.46 -12.57 0.54
CA ASP A 188 8.88 -11.77 -0.61
C ASP A 188 10.28 -12.18 -1.04
N GLY A 189 10.39 -12.77 -2.24
CA GLY A 189 11.63 -13.05 -2.93
C GLY A 189 11.90 -12.05 -4.05
N ARG A 190 13.16 -11.61 -4.20
CA ARG A 190 13.60 -10.70 -5.26
C ARG A 190 15.01 -11.02 -5.70
N SER A 191 15.23 -11.02 -7.02
CA SER A 191 16.57 -11.17 -7.61
C SER A 191 17.50 -9.99 -7.31
N SER A 192 16.95 -8.79 -7.16
CA SER A 192 17.72 -7.59 -6.82
C SER A 192 18.24 -7.55 -5.38
N SER A 193 17.97 -8.58 -4.57
CA SER A 193 18.44 -8.71 -3.18
C SER A 193 19.08 -10.07 -2.88
N GLY A 194 19.76 -10.64 -3.87
CA GLY A 194 20.52 -11.89 -3.74
C GLY A 194 19.64 -13.13 -3.60
N ASP A 195 18.46 -13.14 -4.22
CA ASP A 195 17.48 -14.25 -4.21
C ASP A 195 17.02 -14.73 -2.82
N ASN A 196 17.30 -13.95 -1.77
CA ASN A 196 16.83 -14.23 -0.43
C ASN A 196 15.30 -14.09 -0.32
N MET A 197 14.67 -15.01 0.41
CA MET A 197 13.25 -14.91 0.76
C MET A 197 13.11 -14.20 2.11
N ARG A 198 12.47 -13.03 2.10
CA ARG A 198 12.24 -12.23 3.31
C ARG A 198 10.81 -12.42 3.81
N LEU A 199 10.65 -12.50 5.12
CA LEU A 199 9.36 -12.28 5.77
C LEU A 199 9.02 -10.78 5.75
N LEU A 200 8.18 -10.37 4.81
CA LEU A 200 7.93 -8.97 4.47
C LEU A 200 6.92 -8.29 5.39
N ASP A 201 5.77 -8.94 5.62
CA ASP A 201 4.68 -8.45 6.44
C ASP A 201 4.17 -9.63 7.29
N TYR A 202 3.95 -9.40 8.59
CA TYR A 202 3.36 -10.39 9.49
C TYR A 202 2.60 -9.68 10.60
N TYR A 203 1.32 -9.96 10.77
CA TYR A 203 0.55 -9.35 11.83
C TYR A 203 -0.70 -10.16 12.18
N LEU A 204 -1.18 -9.91 13.38
CA LEU A 204 -2.47 -10.36 13.88
C LEU A 204 -3.41 -9.17 13.92
N SER A 205 -4.70 -9.41 13.69
CA SER A 205 -5.73 -8.38 13.83
C SER A 205 -6.94 -8.94 14.55
N TYR A 206 -7.51 -8.15 15.45
CA TYR A 206 -8.65 -8.54 16.27
C TYR A 206 -9.72 -7.45 16.24
N ASP A 207 -10.88 -7.79 15.68
CA ASP A 207 -12.07 -6.93 15.64
C ASP A 207 -12.77 -6.92 17.01
N ILE A 208 -12.16 -6.19 17.94
CA ILE A 208 -12.65 -6.05 19.31
C ILE A 208 -14.00 -5.33 19.36
N GLY A 209 -14.26 -4.43 18.42
CA GLY A 209 -15.52 -3.71 18.30
C GLY A 209 -16.68 -4.66 18.06
N HIS A 210 -16.54 -5.56 17.09
CA HIS A 210 -17.57 -6.56 16.81
C HIS A 210 -17.64 -7.64 17.90
N ASP A 211 -16.50 -8.21 18.30
CA ASP A 211 -16.49 -9.38 19.20
C ASP A 211 -16.91 -9.05 20.64
N GLN A 212 -16.49 -7.89 21.16
CA GLN A 212 -16.64 -7.55 22.59
C GLN A 212 -17.55 -6.36 22.84
N MET A 213 -17.77 -5.49 21.84
CA MET A 213 -18.55 -4.26 22.01
C MET A 213 -19.89 -4.27 21.26
N GLY A 214 -20.17 -5.31 20.48
CA GLY A 214 -21.40 -5.44 19.70
C GLY A 214 -21.55 -4.38 18.60
N LEU A 215 -20.44 -3.80 18.14
CA LEU A 215 -20.42 -2.85 17.02
C LEU A 215 -20.50 -3.59 15.69
N GLU A 216 -20.76 -2.86 14.60
CA GLU A 216 -20.68 -3.43 13.26
C GLU A 216 -19.26 -3.95 12.97
N LYS A 217 -19.17 -5.05 12.22
CA LYS A 217 -17.89 -5.67 11.83
C LYS A 217 -17.00 -4.65 11.12
N GLY A 218 -15.76 -4.53 11.56
CA GLY A 218 -14.77 -3.60 11.04
C GLY A 218 -14.79 -2.21 11.69
N THR A 219 -15.71 -1.91 12.61
CA THR A 219 -15.79 -0.58 13.25
C THR A 219 -14.53 -0.26 14.05
N LEU A 220 -14.01 -1.25 14.78
CA LEU A 220 -12.83 -1.07 15.63
C LEU A 220 -12.03 -2.37 15.75
N GLY A 221 -10.85 -2.38 15.15
CA GLY A 221 -9.89 -3.47 15.23
C GLY A 221 -8.56 -3.05 15.86
N LEU A 222 -7.91 -4.01 16.52
CA LEU A 222 -6.52 -3.91 16.97
C LEU A 222 -5.62 -4.66 15.99
N ARG A 223 -4.39 -4.17 15.77
CA ARG A 223 -3.38 -4.82 14.93
C ARG A 223 -2.03 -4.85 15.64
N ALA A 224 -1.34 -5.98 15.61
CA ALA A 224 -0.01 -6.13 16.18
C ALA A 224 0.90 -6.95 15.25
N GLY A 225 2.12 -6.47 15.01
CA GLY A 225 3.10 -7.14 14.16
C GLY A 225 3.86 -6.17 13.27
N LYS A 226 4.47 -6.67 12.19
CA LYS A 226 5.17 -5.88 11.18
C LYS A 226 4.28 -5.64 9.97
N PHE A 227 3.97 -4.39 9.71
CA PHE A 227 3.14 -3.97 8.59
C PHE A 227 3.55 -2.59 8.08
N LYS A 228 2.94 -2.15 6.98
CA LYS A 228 3.16 -0.82 6.41
C LYS A 228 2.66 0.24 7.38
N MET A 229 3.45 1.27 7.62
CA MET A 229 3.00 2.41 8.41
C MET A 229 1.84 3.12 7.67
N PRO A 230 0.71 3.39 8.32
CA PRO A 230 -0.43 4.10 7.74
C PRO A 230 -0.03 5.56 7.51
N PHE A 231 0.44 5.87 6.30
CA PHE A 231 0.82 7.22 5.92
C PHE A 231 0.40 7.53 4.48
N THR A 232 1.20 7.20 3.47
CA THR A 232 0.89 7.53 2.07
C THR A 232 -0.07 6.53 1.43
N MET A 233 -0.91 7.00 0.52
CA MET A 233 -1.79 6.19 -0.32
C MET A 233 -0.97 5.26 -1.20
N ALA A 234 0.05 5.81 -1.87
CA ALA A 234 0.96 5.04 -2.72
C ALA A 234 1.69 3.91 -1.97
N ARG A 235 1.96 4.07 -0.66
CA ARG A 235 2.49 3.00 0.17
C ARG A 235 1.41 2.01 0.57
N TRP A 236 0.24 2.47 0.99
CA TRP A 236 -0.90 1.63 1.36
C TRP A 236 -1.25 0.65 0.24
N LEU A 237 -1.25 1.11 -1.02
CA LEU A 237 -1.48 0.27 -2.20
C LEU A 237 -0.55 -0.95 -2.29
N SER A 238 -1.12 -2.08 -2.71
CA SER A 238 -0.34 -3.25 -3.09
C SER A 238 0.35 -3.02 -4.43
N GLY A 239 1.58 -3.52 -4.58
CA GLY A 239 2.33 -3.39 -5.83
C GLY A 239 1.66 -4.05 -7.03
N LYS A 240 0.72 -4.98 -6.79
CA LYS A 240 -0.07 -5.62 -7.84
C LYS A 240 -1.10 -4.68 -8.47
N GLU A 241 -1.49 -3.61 -7.78
CA GLU A 241 -2.54 -2.68 -8.21
C GLU A 241 -2.03 -1.56 -9.12
N PHE A 242 -0.71 -1.37 -9.23
CA PHE A 242 -0.13 -0.25 -9.98
C PHE A 242 -0.38 -0.33 -11.48
N GLU A 243 -0.70 0.81 -12.09
CA GLU A 243 -0.90 0.91 -13.54
C GLU A 243 0.46 1.05 -14.27
N PHE A 244 1.47 1.62 -13.62
CA PHE A 244 2.88 1.58 -14.05
C PHE A 244 3.61 0.36 -13.46
N THR A 245 4.82 0.08 -13.93
CA THR A 245 5.62 -1.03 -13.40
C THR A 245 5.98 -0.87 -11.92
N ASP A 246 6.10 0.37 -11.41
CA ASP A 246 6.32 0.65 -9.98
C ASP A 246 5.74 2.01 -9.50
N ARG A 247 6.02 2.35 -8.24
CA ARG A 247 5.72 3.65 -7.61
C ARG A 247 6.42 4.81 -8.31
N SER A 248 5.94 6.03 -8.06
CA SER A 248 6.62 7.26 -8.45
C SER A 248 7.87 7.52 -7.60
N VAL A 249 8.75 8.37 -8.10
CA VAL A 249 9.93 8.87 -7.37
C VAL A 249 9.49 9.59 -6.09
N ALA A 250 8.56 10.55 -6.20
CA ALA A 250 8.08 11.30 -5.03
C ALA A 250 7.45 10.41 -3.96
N SER A 251 6.58 9.46 -4.33
CA SER A 251 5.96 8.56 -3.35
C SER A 251 6.95 7.60 -2.68
N THR A 252 8.12 7.38 -3.29
CA THR A 252 9.20 6.59 -2.70
C THR A 252 10.06 7.45 -1.77
N TYR A 253 10.27 8.73 -2.10
CA TYR A 253 11.03 9.68 -1.28
C TYR A 253 10.37 9.97 0.08
N PHE A 254 9.05 10.17 0.08
CA PHE A 254 8.24 10.46 1.28
C PHE A 254 7.71 9.20 1.99
N ASP A 255 8.24 8.02 1.64
CA ASP A 255 7.79 6.77 2.22
C ASP A 255 8.39 6.52 3.63
N VAL A 256 7.53 6.25 4.61
CA VAL A 256 7.91 5.79 5.95
C VAL A 256 8.00 4.26 6.08
N ASN A 257 7.65 3.55 5.00
CA ASN A 257 7.81 2.12 4.80
C ASN A 257 7.06 1.26 5.83
N ARG A 258 7.76 0.38 6.53
CA ARG A 258 7.22 -0.63 7.46
C ARG A 258 7.99 -0.57 8.75
N SER A 259 7.34 -0.94 9.84
CA SER A 259 7.98 -1.19 11.13
C SER A 259 7.14 -2.20 11.92
N LEU A 260 7.74 -2.78 12.96
CA LEU A 260 6.98 -3.48 14.00
C LEU A 260 6.12 -2.44 14.74
N ALA A 261 4.87 -2.80 15.04
CA ALA A 261 3.90 -1.89 15.62
C ALA A 261 2.80 -2.58 16.42
N PHE A 262 2.15 -1.74 17.23
CA PHE A 262 0.80 -1.95 17.73
C PHE A 262 -0.08 -0.78 17.26
N GLY A 263 -1.29 -1.09 16.78
CA GLY A 263 -2.16 -0.11 16.17
C GLY A 263 -3.63 -0.44 16.26
N MET A 264 -4.43 0.51 15.79
CA MET A 264 -5.88 0.46 15.73
C MET A 264 -6.32 0.84 14.32
N PHE A 265 -7.40 0.24 13.86
CA PHE A 265 -8.02 0.57 12.59
C PHE A 265 -9.53 0.46 12.70
N GLY A 266 -10.23 1.07 11.75
CA GLY A 266 -11.67 0.91 11.65
C GLY A 266 -12.24 1.55 10.41
N GLN A 267 -13.53 1.30 10.21
CA GLN A 267 -14.35 1.93 9.20
C GLN A 267 -15.60 2.53 9.83
N TRP A 268 -16.11 3.58 9.20
CA TRP A 268 -17.37 4.22 9.53
C TRP A 268 -18.14 4.39 8.23
N ASP A 269 -19.13 3.52 7.99
CA ASP A 269 -19.91 3.50 6.75
C ASP A 269 -21.22 4.29 6.85
N GLN A 270 -21.73 4.53 8.07
CA GLN A 270 -23.01 5.22 8.31
C GLN A 270 -22.91 6.77 8.31
N GLY A 271 -21.75 7.34 8.03
CA GLY A 271 -21.52 8.78 8.07
C GLY A 271 -21.96 9.49 6.79
N LEU A 272 -21.98 10.83 6.79
CA LEU A 272 -22.19 11.60 5.54
C LEU A 272 -21.13 11.27 4.48
N ILE A 273 -19.91 10.94 4.93
CA ILE A 273 -18.81 10.48 4.09
C ILE A 273 -18.33 9.17 4.72
N PRO A 274 -18.55 8.00 4.07
CA PRO A 274 -17.95 6.75 4.48
C PRO A 274 -16.44 6.89 4.59
N MET A 275 -15.85 6.39 5.66
CA MET A 275 -14.42 6.56 5.92
C MET A 275 -13.75 5.35 6.54
N ASN A 276 -12.48 5.17 6.19
CA ASN A 276 -11.54 4.26 6.83
C ASN A 276 -10.51 5.07 7.60
N TRP A 277 -10.07 4.54 8.74
CA TRP A 277 -9.01 5.13 9.54
C TRP A 277 -8.05 4.06 10.05
N GLU A 278 -6.78 4.43 10.18
CA GLU A 278 -5.75 3.59 10.77
C GLU A 278 -4.77 4.47 11.55
N THR A 279 -4.36 4.03 12.73
CA THR A 279 -3.34 4.70 13.55
C THR A 279 -2.49 3.66 14.26
N ALA A 280 -1.20 3.94 14.45
CA ALA A 280 -0.30 2.99 15.10
C ALA A 280 0.94 3.66 15.70
N ILE A 281 1.50 2.99 16.71
CA ILE A 281 2.79 3.27 17.32
C ILE A 281 3.78 2.21 16.82
N PHE A 282 4.92 2.66 16.32
CA PHE A 282 5.96 1.88 15.66
C PHE A 282 7.30 2.06 16.37
N ASN A 283 8.18 1.07 16.27
CA ASN A 283 9.57 1.20 16.77
C ASN A 283 10.33 2.38 16.16
N GLY A 284 10.10 2.71 14.88
CA GLY A 284 10.77 3.81 14.20
C GLY A 284 10.37 3.89 12.73
N PHE A 285 10.85 4.92 12.01
CA PHE A 285 10.66 4.99 10.56
C PHE A 285 11.55 3.96 9.84
N VAL A 286 10.98 3.23 8.87
CA VAL A 286 11.74 2.36 7.95
C VAL A 286 12.53 1.21 8.62
N THR A 287 12.18 0.83 9.84
CA THR A 287 12.85 -0.27 10.59
C THR A 287 12.39 -1.68 10.19
N GLY A 288 11.47 -1.82 9.21
CA GLY A 288 10.92 -3.11 8.78
C GLY A 288 11.85 -4.02 7.95
N GLY A 289 13.12 -3.66 7.84
CA GLY A 289 14.18 -4.32 7.07
C GLY A 289 14.76 -5.57 7.74
N SER A 290 16.10 -5.66 7.77
CA SER A 290 16.87 -6.75 8.42
C SER A 290 16.73 -6.76 9.94
N GLU A 291 16.26 -5.66 10.54
CA GLU A 291 16.36 -5.41 11.97
C GLU A 291 15.02 -4.95 12.54
N THR A 292 14.20 -5.91 12.95
CA THR A 292 12.86 -5.65 13.51
C THR A 292 12.84 -5.79 15.03
N GLY A 293 14.00 -5.62 15.70
CA GLY A 293 14.20 -5.95 17.12
C GLY A 293 15.49 -5.36 17.72
N SER A 294 15.94 -5.89 18.87
CA SER A 294 16.97 -5.30 19.75
C SER A 294 18.42 -5.38 19.22
N SER A 295 18.67 -5.29 17.92
CA SER A 295 20.00 -5.38 17.31
C SER A 295 20.97 -4.27 17.72
N GLY A 296 20.54 -3.30 18.53
CA GLY A 296 21.39 -2.24 19.09
C GLY A 296 21.57 -1.04 18.16
N ASP A 297 21.05 -1.11 16.94
CA ASP A 297 21.12 -0.07 15.90
C ASP A 297 19.78 0.64 15.66
N LEU A 298 18.74 0.27 16.41
CA LEU A 298 17.43 0.96 16.40
C LEU A 298 17.41 2.09 17.43
N ASP A 299 16.69 3.14 17.09
CA ASP A 299 16.37 4.23 18.01
C ASP A 299 15.47 3.74 19.16
N ASP A 300 15.53 4.42 20.31
CA ASP A 300 14.63 4.23 21.44
C ASP A 300 13.37 5.12 21.36
N ASN A 301 13.31 6.03 20.38
CA ASN A 301 12.16 6.88 20.11
C ASN A 301 11.14 6.21 19.19
N PHE A 302 9.90 6.12 19.66
CA PHE A 302 8.82 5.61 18.81
C PHE A 302 8.49 6.54 17.64
N ALA A 303 7.96 5.93 16.58
CA ALA A 303 7.27 6.63 15.51
C ALA A 303 5.76 6.47 15.64
N TYR A 304 5.02 7.49 15.25
CA TYR A 304 3.56 7.54 15.32
C TYR A 304 3.02 7.86 13.93
N SER A 305 1.87 7.28 13.58
CA SER A 305 1.20 7.67 12.33
C SER A 305 -0.30 7.47 12.40
N ILE A 306 -1.02 8.29 11.64
CA ILE A 306 -2.47 8.22 11.44
C ILE A 306 -2.78 8.48 9.96
N ARG A 307 -3.73 7.72 9.42
CA ARG A 307 -4.27 7.92 8.08
C ARG A 307 -5.80 7.88 8.12
N LEU A 308 -6.42 8.82 7.43
CA LEU A 308 -7.86 8.86 7.17
C LEU A 308 -8.07 8.75 5.65
N GLN A 309 -9.11 8.02 5.25
CA GLN A 309 -9.51 7.87 3.86
C GLN A 309 -11.03 7.94 3.79
N GLY A 310 -11.58 8.77 2.89
CA GLY A 310 -13.01 8.95 2.73
C GLY A 310 -13.48 8.78 1.30
N PHE A 311 -14.76 8.47 1.14
CA PHE A 311 -15.42 8.22 -0.14
C PHE A 311 -16.61 9.17 -0.33
N PRO A 312 -16.38 10.46 -0.64
CA PRO A 312 -17.43 11.48 -0.61
C PRO A 312 -18.44 11.38 -1.77
N ILE A 313 -18.10 10.72 -2.88
CA ILE A 313 -18.94 10.70 -4.09
C ILE A 313 -18.84 9.33 -4.74
N GLY A 314 -20.00 8.75 -5.06
CA GLY A 314 -20.10 7.49 -5.80
C GLY A 314 -19.63 6.28 -4.99
N ASP A 315 -19.94 5.10 -5.51
CA ASP A 315 -19.24 3.89 -5.07
C ASP A 315 -17.84 3.88 -5.71
N TRP A 316 -16.81 3.50 -4.97
CA TRP A 316 -15.42 3.47 -5.46
C TRP A 316 -15.07 2.16 -6.18
N GLY A 317 -15.74 1.07 -5.82
CA GLY A 317 -15.46 -0.27 -6.32
C GLY A 317 -14.21 -0.95 -5.73
N ASP A 318 -13.93 -2.16 -6.22
CA ASP A 318 -12.86 -3.03 -5.73
C ASP A 318 -11.47 -2.61 -6.23
N SER A 319 -11.40 -2.05 -7.43
CA SER A 319 -10.15 -1.62 -8.05
C SER A 319 -9.58 -0.41 -7.33
N GLN A 320 -8.28 -0.43 -7.11
CA GLN A 320 -7.64 0.61 -6.30
C GLN A 320 -7.22 1.85 -7.08
N LEU A 321 -7.05 1.74 -8.40
CA LEU A 321 -6.61 2.81 -9.30
C LEU A 321 -7.45 2.82 -10.57
N ALA A 322 -7.29 1.81 -11.43
CA ALA A 322 -7.96 1.73 -12.72
C ALA A 322 -9.47 1.62 -12.58
N ASP A 323 -10.22 2.19 -13.53
CA ASP A 323 -11.68 2.13 -13.56
C ASP A 323 -12.20 0.83 -14.21
N PHE A 324 -12.02 -0.32 -13.54
CA PHE A 324 -12.54 -1.61 -14.01
C PHE A 324 -14.06 -1.75 -13.81
N GLU A 325 -14.64 -0.90 -12.96
CA GLU A 325 -16.06 -0.91 -12.66
C GLU A 325 -16.91 -0.16 -13.69
N HIS A 326 -16.28 0.53 -14.66
CA HIS A 326 -16.94 1.37 -15.67
C HIS A 326 -17.90 2.38 -15.05
N HIS A 327 -17.38 3.22 -14.17
CA HIS A 327 -18.20 4.18 -13.43
C HIS A 327 -18.95 5.14 -14.38
N ASP A 328 -20.28 5.01 -14.47
CA ASP A 328 -21.15 5.92 -15.24
C ASP A 328 -21.31 7.30 -14.60
N ARG A 329 -20.98 7.41 -13.31
CA ARG A 329 -20.99 8.63 -12.50
C ARG A 329 -19.64 8.77 -11.81
N LEU A 330 -19.28 9.99 -11.44
CA LEU A 330 -18.01 10.24 -10.74
C LEU A 330 -17.93 9.41 -9.45
N ALA A 331 -16.83 8.69 -9.27
CA ALA A 331 -16.44 8.07 -8.02
C ALA A 331 -15.18 8.76 -7.47
N MET A 332 -15.18 9.10 -6.19
CA MET A 332 -14.11 9.88 -5.56
C MET A 332 -13.63 9.24 -4.27
N ARG A 333 -12.32 9.23 -4.09
CA ARG A 333 -11.64 8.86 -2.86
C ARG A 333 -10.69 9.98 -2.45
N ILE A 334 -10.71 10.35 -1.19
CA ILE A 334 -9.78 11.32 -0.61
C ILE A 334 -9.06 10.71 0.59
N GLY A 335 -7.91 11.25 0.93
CA GLY A 335 -7.18 10.84 2.11
C GLY A 335 -6.28 11.93 2.66
N CYS A 336 -5.95 11.81 3.94
CA CYS A 336 -4.90 12.57 4.58
C CYS A 336 -4.18 11.71 5.61
N ALA A 337 -2.93 12.04 5.89
CA ALA A 337 -2.15 11.30 6.87
C ALA A 337 -1.06 12.16 7.51
N PHE A 338 -0.67 11.75 8.72
CA PHE A 338 0.45 12.31 9.45
C PHE A 338 1.35 11.17 9.94
N ALA A 339 2.66 11.40 9.94
CA ALA A 339 3.63 10.53 10.58
C ALA A 339 4.73 11.36 11.24
N GLY A 340 5.18 10.99 12.44
CA GLY A 340 6.23 11.72 13.14
C GLY A 340 7.08 10.86 14.05
N THR A 341 8.34 11.26 14.24
CA THR A 341 9.30 10.63 15.15
C THR A 341 10.46 11.60 15.44
N THR A 342 11.20 11.36 16.52
CA THR A 342 12.53 11.93 16.73
C THR A 342 13.53 10.84 16.41
N ILE A 343 14.56 11.18 15.63
CA ILE A 343 15.60 10.25 15.21
C ILE A 343 16.90 10.63 15.90
N SER A 344 17.38 9.75 16.75
CA SER A 344 18.64 9.87 17.48
C SER A 344 19.76 9.13 16.75
N ARG A 345 21.00 9.63 16.84
CA ARG A 345 22.16 9.06 16.13
C ARG A 345 22.54 7.65 16.62
N ASN A 346 22.17 7.29 17.85
CA ASN A 346 22.32 5.92 18.37
C ASN A 346 21.50 4.90 17.56
N GLY A 347 20.33 5.30 17.03
CA GLY A 347 19.53 4.58 16.06
C GLY A 347 20.08 4.72 14.65
N SER A 348 21.21 4.07 14.38
CA SER A 348 21.96 4.23 13.14
C SER A 348 21.13 3.84 11.89
N THR A 349 20.17 2.91 12.02
CA THR A 349 19.28 2.50 10.93
C THR A 349 18.40 3.66 10.47
N GLU A 350 17.68 4.28 11.40
CA GLU A 350 16.78 5.41 11.15
C GLU A 350 17.59 6.64 10.74
N PHE A 351 18.69 6.93 11.44
CA PHE A 351 19.50 8.13 11.19
C PHE A 351 20.09 8.18 9.77
N ASN A 352 20.47 7.03 9.21
CA ASN A 352 21.05 6.91 7.86
C ASN A 352 20.03 6.73 6.73
N THR A 353 18.74 6.62 7.05
CA THR A 353 17.71 6.31 6.05
C THR A 353 17.24 7.53 5.25
N PRO A 354 16.90 8.68 5.88
CA PRO A 354 16.41 9.85 5.16
C PRO A 354 17.37 10.27 4.05
N ARG A 355 16.79 10.53 2.87
CA ARG A 355 17.50 11.08 1.72
C ARG A 355 17.19 12.55 1.57
N VAL A 356 18.09 13.28 0.93
CA VAL A 356 17.91 14.70 0.62
C VAL A 356 17.52 14.91 -0.84
N VAL A 357 16.93 16.08 -1.13
CA VAL A 357 16.47 16.44 -2.47
C VAL A 357 17.65 16.52 -3.46
N ASP A 358 17.36 16.29 -4.75
CA ASP A 358 18.28 16.29 -5.90
C ASP A 358 19.36 15.20 -5.87
N SER A 359 20.33 15.32 -4.97
CA SER A 359 21.47 14.39 -4.93
C SER A 359 21.10 12.96 -4.51
N GLY A 360 20.03 12.79 -3.71
CA GLY A 360 19.64 11.50 -3.14
C GLY A 360 20.65 10.91 -2.16
N HIS A 361 21.64 11.69 -1.70
CA HIS A 361 22.54 11.31 -0.63
C HIS A 361 21.77 11.03 0.67
N THR A 362 22.36 10.21 1.56
CA THR A 362 21.82 10.09 2.91
C THR A 362 21.96 11.43 3.62
N PHE A 363 20.93 11.85 4.35
CA PHE A 363 20.98 13.09 5.11
C PHE A 363 22.12 13.07 6.14
N ALA A 364 22.36 11.92 6.77
CA ALA A 364 23.49 11.68 7.65
C ALA A 364 24.87 11.98 7.03
N SER A 365 25.03 11.86 5.70
CA SER A 365 26.32 12.11 5.03
C SER A 365 26.67 13.59 4.89
N ILE A 366 25.68 14.49 4.97
CA ILE A 366 25.87 15.95 4.87
C ILE A 366 25.66 16.65 6.22
N LEU A 367 25.12 15.95 7.21
CA LEU A 367 24.93 16.48 8.56
C LEU A 367 26.28 16.65 9.29
N PRO A 368 26.46 17.74 10.07
CA PRO A 368 27.57 17.85 11.00
C PRO A 368 27.64 16.66 11.96
N LEU A 369 28.85 16.18 12.26
CA LEU A 369 29.06 15.06 13.17
C LEU A 369 28.58 15.34 14.60
N SER A 370 28.45 16.62 14.98
CA SER A 370 27.94 17.03 16.28
C SER A 370 26.42 16.89 16.41
N VAL A 371 25.68 16.64 15.33
CA VAL A 371 24.22 16.47 15.41
C VAL A 371 23.91 15.16 16.12
N GLU A 372 23.26 15.21 17.27
CA GLU A 372 22.94 14.02 18.07
C GLU A 372 21.54 13.47 17.75
N SER A 373 20.59 14.34 17.46
CA SER A 373 19.21 13.97 17.12
C SER A 373 18.55 15.03 16.22
N TYR A 374 17.45 14.65 15.56
CA TYR A 374 16.53 15.56 14.87
C TYR A 374 15.11 14.99 14.80
N SER A 375 14.10 15.85 14.77
CA SER A 375 12.70 15.45 14.57
C SER A 375 12.34 15.40 13.09
N VAL A 376 11.53 14.41 12.72
CA VAL A 376 10.91 14.28 11.39
C VAL A 376 9.40 14.30 11.54
N ALA A 377 8.74 15.24 10.88
CA ALA A 377 7.28 15.29 10.78
C ALA A 377 6.86 15.28 9.32
N GLN A 378 5.92 14.41 8.96
CA GLN A 378 5.42 14.27 7.59
C GLN A 378 3.90 14.37 7.54
N PHE A 379 3.40 15.03 6.50
CA PHE A 379 1.98 15.15 6.21
C PHE A 379 1.74 14.81 4.73
N ALA A 380 0.63 14.12 4.46
CA ALA A 380 0.23 13.76 3.10
C ALA A 380 -1.27 14.02 2.90
N VAL A 381 -1.64 14.42 1.67
CA VAL A 381 -3.03 14.50 1.22
C VAL A 381 -3.15 13.85 -0.15
N ASP A 382 -4.21 13.08 -0.37
CA ASP A 382 -4.47 12.39 -1.62
C ASP A 382 -5.92 12.55 -2.10
N ALA A 383 -6.08 12.53 -3.42
CA ALA A 383 -7.37 12.50 -4.09
C ALA A 383 -7.29 11.57 -5.30
N SER A 384 -8.33 10.78 -5.52
CA SER A 384 -8.47 9.88 -6.66
C SER A 384 -9.87 9.96 -7.23
N PHE A 385 -9.99 9.84 -8.55
CA PHE A 385 -11.26 9.91 -9.27
C PHE A 385 -11.35 8.80 -10.32
N LYS A 386 -12.54 8.25 -10.51
CA LYS A 386 -12.87 7.34 -11.61
C LYS A 386 -14.14 7.80 -12.32
N PHE A 387 -14.13 7.74 -13.66
CA PHE A 387 -15.29 8.10 -14.48
C PHE A 387 -15.13 7.59 -15.91
N ARG A 388 -16.04 6.73 -16.38
CA ARG A 388 -16.14 6.27 -17.78
C ARG A 388 -14.81 5.81 -18.37
N GLY A 389 -14.09 4.98 -17.64
CA GLY A 389 -12.79 4.43 -18.04
C GLY A 389 -11.60 5.35 -17.75
N TRP A 390 -11.83 6.59 -17.31
CA TRP A 390 -10.79 7.46 -16.78
C TRP A 390 -10.50 7.10 -15.32
N SER A 391 -9.22 7.02 -14.97
CA SER A 391 -8.73 6.97 -13.60
C SER A 391 -7.69 8.07 -13.40
N THR A 392 -7.75 8.79 -12.29
CA THR A 392 -6.69 9.72 -11.93
C THR A 392 -6.44 9.71 -10.44
N THR A 393 -5.21 10.00 -10.08
CA THR A 393 -4.77 10.08 -8.69
C THR A 393 -3.72 11.16 -8.54
N ALA A 394 -3.86 11.98 -7.50
CA ALA A 394 -2.85 12.91 -7.04
C ALA A 394 -2.59 12.66 -5.56
N GLU A 395 -1.33 12.76 -5.14
CA GLU A 395 -0.95 12.79 -3.72
C GLU A 395 0.17 13.82 -3.55
N TYR A 396 0.05 14.65 -2.52
CA TYR A 396 0.99 15.71 -2.17
C TYR A 396 1.55 15.45 -0.77
N TYR A 397 2.84 15.72 -0.59
CA TYR A 397 3.60 15.43 0.61
C TYR A 397 4.30 16.66 1.16
N PHE A 398 4.48 16.68 2.47
CA PHE A 398 5.32 17.63 3.20
C PHE A 398 6.16 16.85 4.21
N ARG A 399 7.44 17.18 4.33
CA ARG A 399 8.37 16.65 5.32
C ARG A 399 9.17 17.77 5.94
N ASN A 400 9.05 17.93 7.25
CA ASN A 400 9.82 18.87 8.04
C ASN A 400 10.89 18.13 8.86
N LEU A 401 12.15 18.51 8.68
CA LEU A 401 13.30 18.07 9.49
C LEU A 401 13.68 19.24 10.42
N SER A 402 13.58 19.04 11.73
CA SER A 402 13.68 20.15 12.69
C SER A 402 14.27 19.71 14.03
N ASN A 403 14.39 20.65 14.98
CA ASN A 403 14.85 20.39 16.35
C ASN A 403 16.20 19.66 16.39
N PHE A 404 17.16 20.14 15.58
CA PHE A 404 18.51 19.57 15.55
C PHE A 404 19.23 19.83 16.87
N GLU A 405 19.67 18.77 17.54
CA GLU A 405 20.50 18.86 18.74
C GLU A 405 21.97 18.78 18.38
N GLY A 406 22.81 19.64 18.98
CA GLY A 406 24.26 19.64 18.76
C GLY A 406 24.76 20.43 17.54
N ALA A 407 23.88 21.01 16.73
CA ALA A 407 24.23 22.01 15.72
C ALA A 407 23.09 23.01 15.47
N ALA A 408 23.42 24.26 15.12
CA ALA A 408 22.45 25.28 14.74
C ALA A 408 22.07 25.13 13.27
N ILE A 409 21.09 24.27 12.99
CA ILE A 409 20.54 24.02 11.65
C ILE A 409 19.09 24.54 11.63
N PRO A 410 18.67 25.32 10.62
CA PRO A 410 17.29 25.76 10.50
C PRO A 410 16.36 24.57 10.23
N SER A 411 15.04 24.77 10.40
CA SER A 411 14.06 23.78 9.94
C SER A 411 14.16 23.60 8.43
N LEU A 412 14.27 22.36 7.97
CA LEU A 412 14.37 22.03 6.55
C LEU A 412 13.03 21.47 6.09
N LEU A 413 12.53 21.98 4.97
CA LEU A 413 11.24 21.59 4.40
C LEU A 413 11.48 20.97 3.03
N ASP A 414 10.99 19.74 2.88
CA ASP A 414 10.79 19.15 1.57
C ASP A 414 9.30 18.93 1.33
N HIS A 415 8.88 19.08 0.09
CA HIS A 415 7.53 18.76 -0.34
C HIS A 415 7.55 18.23 -1.77
N GLY A 416 6.41 17.72 -2.22
CA GLY A 416 6.35 17.16 -3.56
C GLY A 416 5.04 16.48 -3.81
N PHE A 417 4.89 15.96 -5.02
CA PHE A 417 3.68 15.27 -5.41
C PHE A 417 3.95 14.19 -6.42
N TRP A 418 2.97 13.30 -6.57
CA TRP A 418 2.80 12.56 -7.81
C TRP A 418 1.37 12.68 -8.30
N PHE A 419 1.24 12.76 -9.62
CA PHE A 419 0.01 12.80 -10.36
C PHE A 419 0.05 11.69 -11.41
N GLN A 420 -1.05 10.95 -11.56
CA GLN A 420 -1.20 9.90 -12.56
C GLN A 420 -2.56 10.01 -13.22
N LEU A 421 -2.58 9.80 -14.53
CA LEU A 421 -3.77 9.79 -15.36
C LEU A 421 -3.77 8.54 -16.22
N GLY A 422 -4.85 7.77 -16.14
CA GLY A 422 -5.10 6.56 -16.89
C GLY A 422 -6.42 6.65 -17.68
N TYR A 423 -6.45 6.03 -18.86
CA TYR A 423 -7.68 5.90 -19.65
C TYR A 423 -7.74 4.56 -20.37
N PHE A 424 -8.85 3.83 -20.21
CA PHE A 424 -9.13 2.62 -20.97
C PHE A 424 -9.50 2.95 -22.43
N VAL A 425 -8.55 2.77 -23.33
CA VAL A 425 -8.80 2.84 -24.80
C VAL A 425 -9.47 1.59 -25.33
N ILE A 426 -9.30 0.46 -24.64
CA ILE A 426 -10.12 -0.74 -24.79
C ILE A 426 -10.62 -1.09 -23.39
N PRO A 427 -11.94 -1.03 -23.13
CA PRO A 427 -12.52 -1.33 -21.82
C PRO A 427 -11.95 -2.62 -21.21
N ASP A 428 -11.48 -2.54 -19.96
CA ASP A 428 -10.87 -3.62 -19.15
C ASP A 428 -9.64 -4.32 -19.70
N LYS A 429 -9.13 -3.88 -20.86
CA LYS A 429 -8.08 -4.61 -21.59
C LYS A 429 -6.84 -3.77 -21.84
N LEU A 430 -7.00 -2.55 -22.32
CA LEU A 430 -5.87 -1.69 -22.66
C LEU A 430 -6.07 -0.30 -22.07
N GLN A 431 -5.19 0.06 -21.14
CA GLN A 431 -5.16 1.36 -20.51
C GLN A 431 -3.89 2.11 -20.90
N LEU A 432 -4.03 3.34 -21.38
CA LEU A 432 -2.91 4.26 -21.53
C LEU A 432 -2.71 5.02 -20.23
N VAL A 433 -1.47 5.24 -19.83
CA VAL A 433 -1.13 5.88 -18.55
C VAL A 433 -0.03 6.91 -18.70
N THR A 434 -0.14 7.98 -17.92
CA THR A 434 0.87 9.03 -17.78
C THR A 434 1.07 9.37 -16.32
N ARG A 435 2.27 9.80 -15.96
CA ARG A 435 2.66 10.16 -14.60
C ARG A 435 3.57 11.38 -14.62
N TRP A 436 3.37 12.26 -13.66
CA TRP A 436 4.33 13.29 -13.28
C TRP A 436 4.58 13.19 -11.78
N SER A 437 5.84 13.15 -11.35
CA SER A 437 6.17 13.35 -9.95
C SER A 437 7.30 14.35 -9.77
N ARG A 438 7.26 15.08 -8.66
CA ARG A 438 8.25 16.09 -8.29
C ARG A 438 8.57 15.98 -6.81
N VAL A 439 9.85 16.19 -6.49
CA VAL A 439 10.32 16.46 -5.12
C VAL A 439 11.06 17.78 -5.15
N ASP A 440 10.74 18.66 -4.20
CA ASP A 440 11.28 20.00 -4.05
C ASP A 440 11.60 20.27 -2.58
N GLY A 441 12.67 21.02 -2.29
CA GLY A 441 13.00 21.41 -0.93
C GLY A 441 14.47 21.74 -0.71
N ASN A 442 14.77 22.16 0.52
CA ASN A 442 16.09 22.69 0.89
C ASN A 442 16.95 21.73 1.74
N SER A 443 16.51 20.48 1.94
CA SER A 443 17.30 19.51 2.71
C SER A 443 18.66 19.19 2.07
N GLY A 444 18.76 19.24 0.74
CA GLY A 444 20.01 18.96 0.01
C GLY A 444 21.08 20.04 0.19
N THR A 445 20.68 21.26 0.54
CA THR A 445 21.58 22.42 0.71
C THR A 445 21.66 22.88 2.17
N MET A 446 21.11 22.10 3.11
CA MET A 446 21.03 22.47 4.53
C MET A 446 20.32 23.82 4.77
N GLY A 447 19.31 24.14 3.95
CA GLY A 447 18.49 25.35 4.10
C GLY A 447 18.99 26.57 3.31
N ALA A 448 20.04 26.43 2.51
CA ALA A 448 20.59 27.55 1.75
C ALA A 448 19.72 27.92 0.53
N GLU A 449 19.31 26.91 -0.25
CA GLU A 449 18.55 27.07 -1.49
C GLU A 449 17.64 25.84 -1.73
N ASP A 450 16.49 26.04 -2.38
CA ASP A 450 15.63 24.95 -2.80
C ASP A 450 16.21 24.23 -4.02
N GLN A 451 16.14 22.91 -4.01
CA GLN A 451 16.46 22.05 -5.15
C GLN A 451 15.21 21.28 -5.56
N SER A 452 15.17 20.79 -6.79
CA SER A 452 14.05 19.99 -7.28
C SER A 452 14.48 18.87 -8.20
N THR A 453 13.61 17.86 -8.30
CA THR A 453 13.74 16.73 -9.23
C THR A 453 12.39 16.40 -9.83
N ASP A 454 12.38 15.97 -11.08
CA ASP A 454 11.17 15.58 -11.79
C ASP A 454 11.26 14.16 -12.39
N GLU A 455 10.10 13.49 -12.39
CA GLU A 455 9.83 12.25 -13.08
C GLU A 455 8.65 12.46 -14.04
N PHE A 456 8.85 12.18 -15.32
CA PHE A 456 7.76 12.15 -16.31
C PHE A 456 7.69 10.76 -16.94
N GLY A 457 6.58 10.06 -16.73
CA GLY A 457 6.34 8.71 -17.20
C GLY A 457 5.17 8.64 -18.18
N SER A 458 5.28 7.78 -19.18
CA SER A 458 4.17 7.37 -20.04
C SER A 458 4.27 5.89 -20.38
N GLY A 459 3.14 5.26 -20.64
CA GLY A 459 3.11 3.83 -20.91
C GLY A 459 1.71 3.30 -21.17
N PHE A 460 1.61 1.98 -21.17
CA PHE A 460 0.34 1.29 -21.22
C PHE A 460 0.35 0.01 -20.39
N ALA A 461 -0.83 -0.37 -19.92
CA ALA A 461 -1.09 -1.64 -19.27
C ALA A 461 -2.10 -2.44 -20.11
N TRP A 462 -1.73 -3.67 -20.43
CA TRP A 462 -2.59 -4.67 -21.05
C TRP A 462 -3.03 -5.69 -20.00
N TYR A 463 -4.33 -5.76 -19.74
CA TYR A 463 -4.94 -6.62 -18.74
C TYR A 463 -5.54 -7.87 -19.39
N PHE A 464 -5.06 -9.04 -18.97
CA PHE A 464 -5.63 -10.33 -19.38
C PHE A 464 -6.71 -10.79 -18.40
N ARG A 465 -6.56 -10.42 -17.12
CA ARG A 465 -7.51 -10.73 -16.04
C ARG A 465 -7.46 -9.66 -14.94
N GLY A 466 -7.81 -8.42 -15.29
CA GLY A 466 -7.63 -7.27 -14.40
C GLY A 466 -6.23 -7.23 -13.79
N ASN A 467 -6.11 -6.80 -12.54
CA ASN A 467 -4.82 -6.80 -11.84
C ASN A 467 -4.27 -8.20 -11.50
N ARG A 468 -4.98 -9.30 -11.82
CA ARG A 468 -4.49 -10.66 -11.56
C ARG A 468 -3.54 -11.17 -12.63
N ALA A 469 -3.67 -10.70 -13.86
CA ALA A 469 -2.76 -11.03 -14.95
C ALA A 469 -2.66 -9.84 -15.90
N LYS A 470 -1.49 -9.23 -15.98
CA LYS A 470 -1.27 -8.04 -16.82
C LYS A 470 0.16 -7.92 -17.31
N PHE A 471 0.30 -7.14 -18.37
CA PHE A 471 1.55 -6.75 -18.98
C PHE A 471 1.63 -5.22 -19.01
N VAL A 472 2.76 -4.64 -18.64
CA VAL A 472 2.93 -3.18 -18.55
C VAL A 472 4.22 -2.79 -19.25
N ILE A 473 4.17 -1.77 -20.09
CA ILE A 473 5.36 -1.09 -20.65
C ILE A 473 5.31 0.38 -20.25
N ASP A 474 6.43 0.90 -19.75
CA ASP A 474 6.57 2.34 -19.51
C ASP A 474 7.96 2.87 -19.92
N ALA A 475 7.96 4.15 -20.31
CA ALA A 475 9.14 4.97 -20.52
C ALA A 475 9.06 6.16 -19.56
N THR A 476 10.12 6.36 -18.78
CA THR A 476 10.19 7.37 -17.73
C THR A 476 11.43 8.23 -17.90
N ARG A 477 11.27 9.55 -17.98
CA ARG A 477 12.35 10.54 -17.95
C ARG A 477 12.57 10.98 -16.51
N LEU A 478 13.82 10.99 -16.08
CA LEU A 478 14.27 11.51 -14.78
C LEU A 478 15.13 12.76 -15.01
N ASP A 479 14.90 13.78 -14.19
CA ASP A 479 15.75 14.96 -14.08
C ASP A 479 16.23 15.11 -12.62
N GLY A 480 17.14 14.20 -12.24
CA GLY A 480 17.58 14.01 -10.87
C GLY A 480 16.70 12.97 -10.17
N ALA A 481 17.30 12.30 -9.18
CA ALA A 481 16.60 11.28 -8.40
C ALA A 481 17.03 11.38 -6.94
N PRO A 482 16.13 11.77 -6.03
CA PRO A 482 16.45 11.95 -4.62
C PRO A 482 16.34 10.62 -3.83
N ILE A 483 16.32 9.48 -4.54
CA ILE A 483 16.08 8.15 -3.96
C ILE A 483 17.16 7.16 -4.36
N SER A 484 17.34 6.12 -3.54
CA SER A 484 18.07 4.91 -3.92
C SER A 484 17.11 3.72 -3.81
N SER A 485 16.76 3.12 -4.94
CA SER A 485 15.72 2.08 -4.98
C SER A 485 16.00 0.99 -6.01
N SER A 486 16.44 -0.17 -5.51
CA SER A 486 16.56 -1.39 -6.32
C SER A 486 15.21 -1.92 -6.84
N SER A 487 14.10 -1.55 -6.19
CA SER A 487 12.77 -1.90 -6.71
C SER A 487 12.37 -1.06 -7.94
N LEU A 488 12.78 0.20 -7.98
CA LEU A 488 12.49 1.10 -9.10
C LEU A 488 13.56 1.06 -10.20
N ASP A 489 14.75 0.51 -9.90
CA ASP A 489 15.96 0.60 -10.73
C ASP A 489 16.45 2.04 -10.91
N ILE A 490 16.41 2.80 -9.81
CA ILE A 490 16.80 4.21 -9.78
C ILE A 490 17.86 4.40 -8.69
N ASN A 491 18.95 5.05 -9.07
CA ASN A 491 20.05 5.45 -8.20
C ASN A 491 19.99 6.95 -7.89
N PRO A 492 20.61 7.37 -6.78
CA PRO A 492 20.73 8.79 -6.45
C PRO A 492 21.34 9.59 -7.60
N GLY A 493 20.71 10.71 -7.94
CA GLY A 493 21.18 11.64 -8.99
C GLY A 493 20.91 11.21 -10.44
N ASP A 494 20.20 10.10 -10.70
CA ASP A 494 19.88 9.66 -12.07
C ASP A 494 19.20 10.76 -12.90
N ARG A 495 19.78 11.05 -14.06
CA ARG A 495 19.27 11.99 -15.07
C ARG A 495 19.27 11.29 -16.42
N GLY A 496 18.11 11.00 -16.99
CA GLY A 496 18.07 10.07 -18.11
C GLY A 496 16.72 9.46 -18.40
N TRP A 497 16.74 8.39 -19.19
CA TRP A 497 15.58 7.58 -19.52
C TRP A 497 15.64 6.21 -18.85
N LEU A 498 14.47 5.73 -18.44
CA LEU A 498 14.24 4.39 -17.89
C LEU A 498 13.11 3.75 -18.69
N TYR A 499 13.39 2.62 -19.35
CA TYR A 499 12.44 1.83 -20.12
C TYR A 499 12.19 0.51 -19.42
N ARG A 500 10.92 0.20 -19.15
CA ARG A 500 10.55 -0.98 -18.38
C ARG A 500 9.46 -1.75 -19.07
N THR A 501 9.57 -3.08 -19.00
CA THR A 501 8.53 -4.01 -19.41
C THR A 501 8.31 -5.01 -18.30
N GLN A 502 7.07 -5.21 -17.85
CA GLN A 502 6.75 -6.08 -16.73
C GLN A 502 5.57 -7.00 -17.02
N MET A 503 5.74 -8.28 -16.73
CA MET A 503 4.66 -9.25 -16.63
C MET A 503 4.29 -9.50 -15.17
N GLN A 504 3.01 -9.52 -14.87
CA GLN A 504 2.47 -9.82 -13.55
C GLN A 504 1.43 -10.93 -13.62
N PHE A 505 1.47 -11.82 -12.63
CA PHE A 505 0.46 -12.84 -12.40
C PHE A 505 0.15 -12.95 -10.89
N SER A 506 -1.07 -13.35 -10.53
CA SER A 506 -1.49 -13.63 -9.16
C SER A 506 -2.57 -14.72 -9.11
N PHE A 507 -2.64 -15.44 -8.00
CA PHE A 507 -3.63 -16.47 -7.71
C PHE A 507 -4.17 -16.37 -6.28
#